data_AF-A0A954QPM3-F1
#
_entry.id   AF-A0A954QPM3-F1
#
_cell.length_a   1.000
_cell.length_b   1.000
_cell.length_c   1.000
_cell.angle_alpha   90.00
_cell.angle_beta   90.00
_cell.angle_gamma   90.00
#
_symmetry.space_group_name_H-M   'P 1'
#
loop_
_entity.id
_entity.type
_entity.pdbx_description
1 polymer ?
#
loop_
_entity_poly.entity_id
_entity_poly.type
_entity_poly.pdbx_seq_one_letter_code
_entity_poly.pdbx_strand_id
1 'polypeptide(L)'
;MYARIPFLAVLLWTATQVHHLRADILRWDTLQTIPGTEGIYAGPGVVLDHRALSFADLSSFNLKNAQFNSSNLTNARVSESLLIDANFADAIMTGTNLNRATTWGFEFSQLASTASYQARDLRLIQLAQNDLTGWDLSNQNLTNANLSSSTLTDAQLAGAIVTGARFADTTSRGLTEAMLSSTASFQAKNLRGIQLEDNDISGWNLSGQDLSQANLTGAILTNANLSGTTFAYANLSFSTLSGANVSRAVITNANLSNSTLSYAQLASTINFQANDLHGIDL
;
A
#
# COMPACT_ATOMS: atom_id res chain seq x y z
N MET A 1 21.61 11.32 -18.51
CA MET A 1 21.75 12.21 -19.69
C MET A 1 20.36 12.37 -20.28
N TYR A 2 19.77 13.55 -20.12
CA TYR A 2 18.42 13.87 -20.58
C TYR A 2 18.36 13.83 -22.11
N ALA A 3 17.38 13.11 -22.66
CA ALA A 3 16.86 13.39 -23.99
C ALA A 3 15.39 13.76 -23.83
N ARG A 4 15.13 15.08 -23.78
CA ARG A 4 13.82 15.65 -24.07
C ARG A 4 13.44 15.26 -25.50
N ILE A 5 12.23 14.76 -25.73
CA ILE A 5 11.63 14.70 -27.06
C ILE A 5 10.35 15.54 -27.02
N PRO A 6 10.15 16.48 -27.97
CA PRO A 6 9.28 17.63 -27.78
C PRO A 6 7.83 17.36 -28.18
N PHE A 7 6.95 18.22 -27.65
CA PHE A 7 5.60 18.47 -28.16
C PHE A 7 5.65 18.82 -29.66
N LEU A 8 5.38 17.86 -30.54
CA LEU A 8 4.67 17.97 -31.84
C LEU A 8 4.96 16.71 -32.68
N ALA A 9 4.06 15.73 -32.62
CA ALA A 9 3.89 14.73 -33.68
C ALA A 9 2.45 14.22 -33.63
N VAL A 10 1.53 15.14 -33.92
CA VAL A 10 0.18 14.83 -34.39
C VAL A 10 0.32 14.34 -35.84
N LEU A 11 -0.44 13.29 -36.16
CA LEU A 11 -0.61 12.60 -37.44
C LEU A 11 0.35 11.42 -37.78
N LEU A 12 -0.32 10.29 -37.99
CA LEU A 12 0.10 9.03 -38.63
C LEU A 12 1.11 8.17 -37.89
N TRP A 13 0.59 7.30 -37.03
CA TRP A 13 1.16 5.97 -36.89
C TRP A 13 0.10 4.92 -37.28
N THR A 14 0.47 4.11 -38.26
CA THR A 14 -0.40 3.27 -39.08
C THR A 14 -0.84 1.99 -38.37
N ALA A 15 -2.09 1.61 -38.60
CA ALA A 15 -2.70 0.37 -38.19
C ALA A 15 -1.87 -0.89 -38.52
N THR A 16 -1.61 -1.72 -37.51
CA THR A 16 -1.69 -3.19 -37.55
C THR A 16 -1.41 -3.76 -36.16
N GLN A 17 -2.47 -3.87 -35.36
CA GLN A 17 -2.86 -4.98 -34.48
C GLN A 17 -4.11 -4.49 -33.73
N VAL A 18 -5.20 -5.23 -33.91
CA VAL A 18 -6.59 -4.94 -33.54
C VAL A 18 -6.73 -4.49 -32.08
N HIS A 19 -7.40 -3.35 -31.81
CA HIS A 19 -8.29 -3.05 -30.67
C HIS A 19 -8.64 -1.55 -30.58
N HIS A 20 -9.23 -0.97 -31.64
CA HIS A 20 -10.13 0.17 -31.44
C HIS A 20 -11.55 -0.35 -31.70
N LEU A 21 -12.49 0.01 -30.82
CA LEU A 21 -13.90 -0.42 -30.73
C LEU A 21 -14.25 -1.48 -29.65
N ARG A 22 -13.73 -1.34 -28.41
CA ARG A 22 -14.54 -1.75 -27.25
C ARG A 22 -14.98 -0.49 -26.54
N ALA A 23 -16.20 -0.07 -26.83
CA ALA A 23 -16.88 0.94 -26.05
C ALA A 23 -17.46 0.31 -24.77
N ASP A 24 -16.87 -0.75 -24.23
CA ASP A 24 -17.41 -1.43 -23.04
C ASP A 24 -16.37 -1.29 -21.92
N ILE A 25 -16.84 -1.01 -20.71
CA ILE A 25 -15.97 -1.09 -19.53
C ILE A 25 -16.04 -2.52 -19.01
N LEU A 26 -14.91 -3.21 -19.05
CA LEU A 26 -14.80 -4.61 -18.67
C LEU A 26 -14.35 -4.76 -17.22
N ARG A 27 -14.66 -5.91 -16.62
CA ARG A 27 -14.03 -6.33 -15.38
C ARG A 27 -12.65 -6.94 -15.62
N TRP A 28 -11.65 -6.59 -14.83
CA TRP A 28 -10.30 -7.15 -14.98
C TRP A 28 -10.17 -8.61 -14.53
N ASP A 29 -11.11 -9.12 -13.73
CA ASP A 29 -11.07 -10.47 -13.16
C ASP A 29 -11.73 -11.55 -14.04
N THR A 30 -12.73 -11.15 -14.83
CA THR A 30 -13.59 -12.05 -15.61
C THR A 30 -13.64 -11.69 -17.09
N LEU A 31 -13.14 -10.51 -17.47
CA LEU A 31 -13.20 -9.95 -18.83
C LEU A 31 -14.63 -9.74 -19.36
N GLN A 32 -15.64 -9.80 -18.48
CA GLN A 32 -17.03 -9.53 -18.82
C GLN A 32 -17.31 -8.04 -18.82
N THR A 33 -18.20 -7.59 -19.69
CA THR A 33 -18.73 -6.21 -19.67
C THR A 33 -19.47 -5.97 -18.37
N ILE A 34 -19.24 -4.80 -17.77
CA ILE A 34 -19.99 -4.36 -16.60
C ILE A 34 -21.38 -3.94 -17.05
N PRO A 35 -22.47 -4.48 -16.46
CA PRO A 35 -23.81 -4.09 -16.83
C PRO A 35 -24.02 -2.57 -16.72
N GLY A 36 -24.57 -1.95 -17.77
CA GLY A 36 -24.81 -0.50 -17.84
C GLY A 36 -23.60 0.32 -18.30
N THR A 37 -22.53 -0.34 -18.77
CA THR A 37 -21.38 0.30 -19.41
C THR A 37 -21.20 -0.09 -20.87
N GLU A 38 -22.14 -0.85 -21.44
CA GLU A 38 -22.15 -1.22 -22.85
C GLU A 38 -22.15 0.04 -23.72
N GLY A 39 -21.23 0.14 -24.66
CA GLY A 39 -21.12 1.32 -25.53
C GLY A 39 -20.54 2.59 -24.89
N ILE A 40 -20.19 2.60 -23.61
CA ILE A 40 -19.44 3.67 -22.96
C ILE A 40 -17.91 3.57 -23.21
N TYR A 41 -17.38 4.57 -23.91
CA TYR A 41 -15.94 4.77 -24.03
C TYR A 41 -15.36 5.49 -22.80
N ALA A 42 -14.41 4.84 -22.11
CA ALA A 42 -13.63 5.46 -21.05
C ALA A 42 -12.66 6.49 -21.63
N GLY A 43 -12.92 7.78 -21.39
CA GLY A 43 -12.16 8.88 -21.95
C GLY A 43 -12.38 10.20 -21.21
N PRO A 44 -11.81 11.31 -21.72
CA PRO A 44 -11.93 12.61 -21.07
C PRO A 44 -13.40 13.02 -20.91
N GLY A 45 -13.79 13.43 -19.72
CA GLY A 45 -15.14 13.88 -19.41
C GLY A 45 -16.21 12.78 -19.41
N VAL A 46 -15.83 11.50 -19.46
CA VAL A 46 -16.80 10.39 -19.41
C VAL A 46 -17.64 10.49 -18.14
N VAL A 47 -18.97 10.34 -18.28
CA VAL A 47 -19.90 10.41 -17.15
C VAL A 47 -20.27 8.99 -16.73
N LEU A 48 -19.69 8.57 -15.61
CA LEU A 48 -19.83 7.25 -15.02
C LEU A 48 -20.54 7.28 -13.65
N ASP A 49 -21.20 8.38 -13.32
CA ASP A 49 -21.93 8.57 -12.05
C ASP A 49 -22.93 7.45 -11.77
N HIS A 50 -23.10 7.13 -10.48
CA HIS A 50 -24.03 6.16 -9.90
C HIS A 50 -23.88 4.71 -10.40
N ARG A 51 -22.79 4.39 -11.10
CA ARG A 51 -22.60 3.07 -11.72
C ARG A 51 -21.93 2.08 -10.77
N ALA A 52 -22.29 0.81 -10.95
CA ALA A 52 -21.68 -0.33 -10.27
C ALA A 52 -20.40 -0.76 -11.00
N LEU A 53 -19.31 -0.01 -10.82
CA LEU A 53 -18.01 -0.21 -11.48
C LEU A 53 -17.07 -1.13 -10.71
N SER A 54 -17.58 -2.01 -9.85
CA SER A 54 -16.72 -2.88 -9.07
C SER A 54 -15.90 -3.77 -10.01
N PHE A 55 -14.59 -3.86 -9.76
CA PHE A 55 -13.61 -4.55 -10.60
C PHE A 55 -13.47 -4.00 -12.02
N ALA A 56 -13.97 -2.79 -12.31
CA ALA A 56 -13.74 -2.14 -13.60
C ALA A 56 -12.25 -2.00 -13.89
N ASP A 57 -11.85 -2.32 -15.12
CA ASP A 57 -10.54 -1.94 -15.64
C ASP A 57 -10.64 -0.58 -16.33
N LEU A 58 -10.19 0.44 -15.61
CA LEU A 58 -10.09 1.81 -16.03
C LEU A 58 -8.63 2.27 -15.95
N SER A 59 -7.67 1.34 -16.06
CA SER A 59 -6.23 1.62 -15.99
C SER A 59 -5.70 2.18 -17.30
N SER A 60 -4.68 3.05 -17.21
CA SER A 60 -4.00 3.68 -18.36
C SER A 60 -4.91 4.48 -19.32
N PHE A 61 -6.11 4.86 -18.89
CA PHE A 61 -7.01 5.70 -19.68
C PHE A 61 -6.75 7.19 -19.43
N ASN A 62 -7.08 8.02 -20.43
CA ASN A 62 -7.22 9.44 -20.18
C ASN A 62 -8.62 9.70 -19.59
N LEU A 63 -8.70 9.88 -18.27
CA LEU A 63 -9.94 10.10 -17.52
C LEU A 63 -10.02 11.54 -17.00
N LYS A 64 -9.33 12.48 -17.65
CA LYS A 64 -9.37 13.89 -17.27
C LYS A 64 -10.82 14.38 -17.27
N ASN A 65 -11.25 15.08 -16.22
CA ASN A 65 -12.63 15.55 -16.03
C ASN A 65 -13.71 14.44 -15.95
N ALA A 66 -13.34 13.16 -15.87
CA ALA A 66 -14.32 12.07 -15.76
C ALA A 66 -15.14 12.21 -14.47
N GLN A 67 -16.40 11.80 -14.52
CA GLN A 67 -17.34 11.89 -13.40
C GLN A 67 -17.65 10.49 -12.88
N PHE A 68 -17.36 10.25 -11.60
CA PHE A 68 -17.58 8.99 -10.87
C PHE A 68 -18.45 9.20 -9.63
N ASN A 69 -19.29 10.23 -9.62
CA ASN A 69 -20.05 10.64 -8.45
C ASN A 69 -20.96 9.49 -7.98
N SER A 70 -20.93 9.16 -6.69
CA SER A 70 -21.72 8.07 -6.10
C SER A 70 -21.55 6.70 -6.79
N SER A 71 -20.46 6.50 -7.54
CA SER A 71 -20.19 5.23 -8.20
C SER A 71 -19.48 4.25 -7.26
N ASN A 72 -19.71 2.96 -7.48
CA ASN A 72 -19.02 1.92 -6.73
C ASN A 72 -17.80 1.43 -7.50
N LEU A 73 -16.60 1.88 -7.11
CA LEU A 73 -15.32 1.47 -7.66
C LEU A 73 -14.62 0.39 -6.81
N THR A 74 -15.35 -0.36 -5.98
CA THR A 74 -14.75 -1.40 -5.14
C THR A 74 -13.89 -2.35 -5.99
N ASN A 75 -12.62 -2.48 -5.63
CA ASN A 75 -11.61 -3.28 -6.36
C ASN A 75 -11.41 -2.90 -7.85
N ALA A 76 -11.88 -1.73 -8.31
CA ALA A 76 -11.60 -1.24 -9.65
C ALA A 76 -10.12 -0.90 -9.80
N ARG A 77 -9.63 -0.89 -11.05
CA ARG A 77 -8.28 -0.43 -11.39
C ARG A 77 -8.39 0.91 -12.09
N VAL A 78 -7.81 1.94 -11.49
CA VAL A 78 -7.67 3.29 -12.10
C VAL A 78 -6.19 3.71 -12.13
N SER A 79 -5.28 2.76 -11.86
CA SER A 79 -3.84 2.98 -11.85
C SER A 79 -3.35 3.48 -13.21
N GLU A 80 -2.41 4.42 -13.18
CA GLU A 80 -1.79 5.01 -14.37
C GLU A 80 -2.75 5.75 -15.32
N SER A 81 -3.96 6.06 -14.88
CA SER A 81 -4.92 6.87 -15.65
C SER A 81 -4.77 8.34 -15.35
N LEU A 82 -4.93 9.20 -16.36
CA LEU A 82 -4.92 10.66 -16.18
C LEU A 82 -6.18 11.08 -15.43
N LEU A 83 -6.03 11.50 -14.17
CA LEU A 83 -7.13 11.77 -13.23
C LEU A 83 -7.27 13.25 -12.87
N ILE A 84 -6.57 14.14 -13.59
CA ILE A 84 -6.70 15.59 -13.44
C ILE A 84 -8.19 15.97 -13.53
N ASP A 85 -8.68 16.69 -12.51
CA ASP A 85 -10.07 17.18 -12.41
C ASP A 85 -11.15 16.07 -12.46
N ALA A 86 -10.78 14.80 -12.31
CA ALA A 86 -11.76 13.71 -12.21
C ALA A 86 -12.53 13.83 -10.87
N ASN A 87 -13.83 13.58 -10.90
CA ASN A 87 -14.68 13.77 -9.73
C ASN A 87 -15.07 12.41 -9.14
N PHE A 88 -14.71 12.20 -7.88
CA PHE A 88 -15.01 10.98 -7.11
C PHE A 88 -15.93 11.23 -5.92
N ALA A 89 -16.67 12.36 -5.92
CA ALA A 89 -17.54 12.71 -4.80
C ALA A 89 -18.50 11.55 -4.47
N ASP A 90 -18.54 11.15 -3.20
CA ASP A 90 -19.37 10.07 -2.68
C ASP A 90 -19.14 8.69 -3.32
N ALA A 91 -18.07 8.51 -4.10
CA ALA A 91 -17.72 7.18 -4.63
C ALA A 91 -17.28 6.23 -3.52
N ILE A 92 -17.57 4.93 -3.70
CA ILE A 92 -17.04 3.85 -2.86
C ILE A 92 -15.76 3.34 -3.51
N MET A 93 -14.63 3.45 -2.81
CA MET A 93 -13.30 3.17 -3.35
C MET A 93 -12.48 2.15 -2.54
N THR A 94 -13.09 1.40 -1.62
CA THR A 94 -12.44 0.30 -0.90
C THR A 94 -11.80 -0.69 -1.88
N GLY A 95 -10.54 -1.04 -1.68
CA GLY A 95 -9.81 -1.96 -2.58
C GLY A 95 -9.41 -1.39 -3.95
N THR A 96 -9.77 -0.14 -4.27
CA THR A 96 -9.45 0.46 -5.56
C THR A 96 -7.94 0.55 -5.76
N ASN A 97 -7.47 0.20 -6.95
CA ASN A 97 -6.07 0.35 -7.31
C ASN A 97 -5.79 1.75 -7.88
N LEU A 98 -5.14 2.57 -7.07
CA LEU A 98 -4.66 3.92 -7.34
C LEU A 98 -3.12 3.96 -7.34
N ASN A 99 -2.43 2.85 -7.60
CA ASN A 99 -0.98 2.84 -7.67
C ASN A 99 -0.48 3.86 -8.70
N ARG A 100 0.53 4.65 -8.32
CA ARG A 100 1.15 5.72 -9.14
C ARG A 100 0.18 6.83 -9.57
N ALA A 101 -1.06 6.87 -9.09
CA ALA A 101 -2.10 7.81 -9.53
C ALA A 101 -1.74 9.29 -9.33
N THR A 102 -0.93 9.66 -8.32
CA THR A 102 -0.53 11.07 -8.10
C THR A 102 0.37 11.59 -9.21
N THR A 103 1.17 10.71 -9.84
CA THR A 103 1.95 11.05 -11.06
C THR A 103 1.02 11.43 -12.22
N TRP A 104 -0.22 10.96 -12.17
CA TRP A 104 -1.25 11.17 -13.19
C TRP A 104 -2.34 12.14 -12.73
N GLY A 105 -2.04 12.97 -11.73
CA GLY A 105 -2.90 14.07 -11.31
C GLY A 105 -4.03 13.69 -10.34
N PHE A 106 -3.93 12.52 -9.69
CA PHE A 106 -4.78 12.22 -8.55
C PHE A 106 -4.29 12.98 -7.31
N GLU A 107 -5.20 13.68 -6.63
CA GLU A 107 -4.92 14.53 -5.49
C GLU A 107 -5.65 14.04 -4.23
N PHE A 108 -5.16 14.46 -3.07
CA PHE A 108 -5.80 14.14 -1.80
C PHE A 108 -7.26 14.63 -1.73
N SER A 109 -7.57 15.80 -2.30
CA SER A 109 -8.93 16.36 -2.35
C SER A 109 -9.92 15.41 -3.03
N GLN A 110 -9.49 14.67 -4.04
CA GLN A 110 -10.29 13.67 -4.75
C GLN A 110 -10.50 12.41 -3.91
N LEU A 111 -9.50 11.96 -3.15
CA LEU A 111 -9.70 10.87 -2.19
C LEU A 111 -10.64 11.30 -1.05
N ALA A 112 -10.44 12.50 -0.52
CA ALA A 112 -11.16 13.05 0.62
C ALA A 112 -12.66 13.29 0.31
N SER A 113 -13.02 13.49 -0.97
CA SER A 113 -14.42 13.64 -1.38
C SER A 113 -15.19 12.32 -1.47
N THR A 114 -14.51 11.17 -1.39
CA THR A 114 -15.15 9.85 -1.53
C THR A 114 -15.99 9.48 -0.31
N ALA A 115 -17.05 8.69 -0.51
CA ALA A 115 -17.82 8.13 0.59
C ALA A 115 -16.97 7.19 1.45
N SER A 116 -16.02 6.46 0.84
CA SER A 116 -15.07 5.60 1.56
C SER A 116 -14.21 6.38 2.57
N TYR A 117 -13.66 7.53 2.18
CA TYR A 117 -12.87 8.36 3.09
C TYR A 117 -13.72 8.92 4.24
N GLN A 118 -14.92 9.41 3.93
CA GLN A 118 -15.85 9.94 4.93
C GLN A 118 -16.33 8.87 5.93
N ALA A 119 -16.54 7.64 5.44
CA ALA A 119 -16.90 6.48 6.26
C ALA A 119 -15.71 5.89 7.05
N ARG A 120 -14.50 6.44 6.90
CA ARG A 120 -13.26 5.92 7.47
C ARG A 120 -12.91 4.51 7.02
N ASP A 121 -13.33 4.12 5.81
CA ASP A 121 -13.12 2.78 5.25
C ASP A 121 -12.33 2.82 3.94
N LEU A 122 -11.00 2.79 4.08
CA LEU A 122 -10.04 2.68 2.99
C LEU A 122 -9.37 1.30 2.96
N ARG A 123 -10.05 0.26 3.47
CA ARG A 123 -9.47 -1.09 3.49
C ARG A 123 -9.08 -1.52 2.09
N LEU A 124 -7.99 -2.28 1.99
CA LEU A 124 -7.49 -2.85 0.74
C LEU A 124 -7.09 -1.82 -0.33
N ILE A 125 -7.21 -0.51 -0.11
CA ILE A 125 -6.87 0.49 -1.13
C ILE A 125 -5.40 0.33 -1.55
N GLN A 126 -5.11 0.43 -2.84
CA GLN A 126 -3.73 0.36 -3.33
C GLN A 126 -3.28 1.77 -3.68
N LEU A 127 -2.33 2.29 -2.91
CA LEU A 127 -1.73 3.60 -3.03
C LEU A 127 -0.21 3.50 -3.25
N ALA A 128 0.30 2.35 -3.69
CA ALA A 128 1.74 2.16 -3.84
C ALA A 128 2.33 3.13 -4.87
N GLN A 129 3.57 3.55 -4.63
CA GLN A 129 4.34 4.45 -5.50
C GLN A 129 3.67 5.81 -5.75
N ASN A 130 2.90 6.31 -4.78
CA ASN A 130 2.34 7.65 -4.83
C ASN A 130 3.16 8.64 -4.00
N ASP A 131 2.98 9.92 -4.30
CA ASP A 131 3.38 11.00 -3.41
C ASP A 131 2.21 11.35 -2.48
N LEU A 132 2.28 10.87 -1.24
CA LEU A 132 1.25 11.08 -0.22
C LEU A 132 1.68 12.18 0.77
N THR A 133 2.59 13.06 0.35
CA THR A 133 3.12 14.12 1.22
C THR A 133 1.99 14.97 1.79
N GLY A 134 1.94 15.07 3.13
CA GLY A 134 0.93 15.86 3.84
C GLY A 134 -0.50 15.32 3.81
N TRP A 135 -0.74 14.13 3.26
CA TRP A 135 -2.09 13.54 3.22
C TRP A 135 -2.58 13.23 4.63
N ASP A 136 -3.83 13.59 4.92
CA ASP A 136 -4.50 13.18 6.16
C ASP A 136 -5.11 11.79 5.98
N LEU A 137 -4.50 10.80 6.62
CA LEU A 137 -5.03 9.43 6.73
C LEU A 137 -5.37 9.09 8.18
N SER A 138 -5.54 10.09 9.04
CA SER A 138 -5.85 9.89 10.44
C SER A 138 -7.22 9.24 10.63
N ASN A 139 -7.27 8.30 11.57
CA ASN A 139 -8.44 7.49 11.93
C ASN A 139 -9.02 6.66 10.78
N GLN A 140 -8.31 6.55 9.64
CA GLN A 140 -8.76 5.73 8.52
C GLN A 140 -8.54 4.25 8.81
N ASN A 141 -9.45 3.41 8.35
CA ASN A 141 -9.21 1.98 8.29
C ASN A 141 -8.39 1.65 7.03
N LEU A 142 -7.10 1.36 7.22
CA LEU A 142 -6.14 0.98 6.18
C LEU A 142 -5.82 -0.52 6.25
N THR A 143 -6.70 -1.34 6.82
CA THR A 143 -6.47 -2.78 6.92
C THR A 143 -6.19 -3.36 5.54
N ASN A 144 -5.05 -4.04 5.39
CA ASN A 144 -4.56 -4.60 4.12
C ASN A 144 -4.38 -3.58 2.98
N ALA A 145 -4.34 -2.27 3.26
CA ALA A 145 -3.99 -1.26 2.27
C ALA A 145 -2.52 -1.40 1.84
N ASN A 146 -2.20 -0.93 0.64
CA ASN A 146 -0.84 -0.99 0.11
C ASN A 146 -0.30 0.43 -0.09
N LEU A 147 0.71 0.82 0.70
CA LEU A 147 1.39 2.10 0.62
C LEU A 147 2.87 1.93 0.24
N SER A 148 3.29 0.74 -0.21
CA SER A 148 4.68 0.44 -0.53
C SER A 148 5.31 1.44 -1.51
N SER A 149 6.56 1.81 -1.26
CA SER A 149 7.34 2.76 -2.06
C SER A 149 6.68 4.14 -2.26
N SER A 150 5.74 4.52 -1.40
CA SER A 150 5.11 5.85 -1.44
C SER A 150 5.90 6.86 -0.60
N THR A 151 5.85 8.13 -1.00
CA THR A 151 6.35 9.23 -0.16
C THR A 151 5.33 9.53 0.93
N LEU A 152 5.76 9.49 2.19
CA LEU A 152 4.94 9.67 3.39
C LEU A 152 5.38 10.88 4.23
N THR A 153 6.27 11.73 3.71
CA THR A 153 6.68 12.96 4.39
C THR A 153 5.47 13.76 4.85
N ASP A 154 5.40 14.09 6.14
CA ASP A 154 4.31 14.84 6.78
C ASP A 154 2.90 14.23 6.65
N ALA A 155 2.76 13.00 6.15
CA ALA A 155 1.47 12.32 6.12
C ALA A 155 1.00 12.01 7.55
N GLN A 156 -0.32 12.06 7.78
CA GLN A 156 -0.89 11.85 9.11
C GLN A 156 -1.50 10.45 9.22
N LEU A 157 -0.97 9.62 10.13
CA LEU A 157 -1.46 8.26 10.39
C LEU A 157 -2.07 8.08 11.78
N ALA A 158 -2.23 9.18 12.54
CA ALA A 158 -2.72 9.12 13.91
C ALA A 158 -4.09 8.42 13.98
N GLY A 159 -4.20 7.41 14.83
CA GLY A 159 -5.44 6.64 15.01
C GLY A 159 -5.80 5.71 13.84
N ALA A 160 -5.00 5.61 12.78
CA ALA A 160 -5.29 4.71 11.66
C ALA A 160 -5.20 3.23 12.09
N ILE A 161 -5.99 2.36 11.44
CA ILE A 161 -5.90 0.91 11.59
C ILE A 161 -5.02 0.37 10.45
N VAL A 162 -3.86 -0.17 10.77
CA VAL A 162 -2.82 -0.59 9.79
C VAL A 162 -2.49 -2.09 9.85
N THR A 163 -3.34 -2.90 10.48
CA THR A 163 -3.19 -4.35 10.49
C THR A 163 -3.16 -4.89 9.05
N GLY A 164 -2.14 -5.68 8.71
CA GLY A 164 -1.95 -6.19 7.35
C GLY A 164 -1.53 -5.17 6.29
N ALA A 165 -1.41 -3.88 6.64
CA ALA A 165 -1.04 -2.84 5.68
C ALA A 165 0.42 -3.01 5.22
N ARG A 166 0.70 -2.56 3.99
CA ARG A 166 2.03 -2.63 3.37
C ARG A 166 2.70 -1.28 3.37
N PHE A 167 3.90 -1.23 3.92
CA PHE A 167 4.79 -0.08 4.03
C PHE A 167 6.20 -0.44 3.53
N ALA A 168 6.35 -1.40 2.61
CA ALA A 168 7.65 -1.81 2.08
C ALA A 168 8.38 -0.61 1.42
N ASP A 169 9.68 -0.45 1.68
CA ASP A 169 10.50 0.68 1.18
C ASP A 169 9.84 2.06 1.40
N THR A 170 9.55 2.42 2.65
CA THR A 170 8.91 3.72 2.96
C THR A 170 9.65 4.57 3.99
N THR A 171 10.57 4.04 4.79
CA THR A 171 11.32 4.85 5.77
C THR A 171 12.28 5.83 5.10
N SER A 172 12.92 5.41 3.99
CA SER A 172 13.70 6.28 3.10
C SER A 172 12.84 7.39 2.44
N ARG A 173 11.51 7.25 2.50
CA ARG A 173 10.50 8.12 1.87
C ARG A 173 9.60 8.82 2.89
N GLY A 174 9.99 8.85 4.16
CA GLY A 174 9.35 9.66 5.19
C GLY A 174 8.51 8.90 6.22
N LEU A 175 8.34 7.58 6.13
CA LEU A 175 7.75 6.83 7.24
C LEU A 175 8.67 6.90 8.47
N THR A 176 8.13 7.30 9.62
CA THR A 176 8.89 7.38 10.87
C THR A 176 8.26 6.52 11.97
N GLU A 177 9.04 6.23 13.01
CA GLU A 177 8.55 5.56 14.21
C GLU A 177 7.39 6.34 14.86
N ALA A 178 7.48 7.67 14.92
CA ALA A 178 6.44 8.52 15.48
C ALA A 178 5.10 8.36 14.73
N MET A 179 5.16 8.26 13.40
CA MET A 179 3.98 8.02 12.59
C MET A 179 3.37 6.64 12.85
N LEU A 180 4.17 5.57 12.80
CA LEU A 180 3.66 4.21 13.04
C LEU A 180 3.13 4.06 14.47
N SER A 181 3.84 4.60 15.46
CA SER A 181 3.43 4.56 16.86
C SER A 181 2.16 5.35 17.16
N SER A 182 1.84 6.38 16.35
CA SER A 182 0.58 7.13 16.48
C SER A 182 -0.67 6.36 16.01
N THR A 183 -0.51 5.23 15.31
CA THR A 183 -1.63 4.44 14.78
C THR A 183 -2.42 3.74 15.90
N ALA A 184 -3.71 3.50 15.69
CA ALA A 184 -4.53 2.74 16.64
C ALA A 184 -4.05 1.28 16.76
N SER A 185 -3.59 0.69 15.65
CA SER A 185 -3.00 -0.66 15.63
C SER A 185 -1.77 -0.78 16.55
N PHE A 186 -0.84 0.18 16.50
CA PHE A 186 0.35 0.15 17.36
C PHE A 186 0.00 0.32 18.84
N GLN A 187 -0.92 1.24 19.17
CA GLN A 187 -1.38 1.48 20.53
C GLN A 187 -2.12 0.25 21.11
N ALA A 188 -2.85 -0.48 20.26
CA ALA A 188 -3.49 -1.74 20.60
C ALA A 188 -2.54 -2.94 20.67
N LYS A 189 -1.22 -2.73 20.48
CA LYS A 189 -0.21 -3.79 20.39
C LYS A 189 -0.47 -4.81 19.27
N ASN A 190 -1.16 -4.40 18.21
CA ASN A 190 -1.60 -5.27 17.12
C ASN A 190 -1.11 -4.75 15.77
N LEU A 191 0.09 -5.16 15.39
CA LEU A 191 0.69 -4.95 14.07
C LEU A 191 0.67 -6.24 13.24
N ARG A 192 -0.26 -7.16 13.53
CA ARG A 192 -0.36 -8.45 12.86
C ARG A 192 -0.43 -8.27 11.35
N GLY A 193 0.37 -9.05 10.62
CA GLY A 193 0.42 -9.05 9.16
C GLY A 193 1.02 -7.79 8.52
N ILE A 194 1.46 -6.79 9.29
CA ILE A 194 2.07 -5.58 8.72
C ILE A 194 3.27 -5.97 7.85
N GLN A 195 3.46 -5.26 6.74
CA GLN A 195 4.55 -5.51 5.81
C GLN A 195 5.48 -4.30 5.80
N LEU A 196 6.72 -4.51 6.25
CA LEU A 196 7.77 -3.51 6.48
C LEU A 196 9.07 -3.92 5.76
N GLU A 197 8.96 -4.67 4.66
CA GLU A 197 10.10 -5.14 3.88
C GLU A 197 11.01 -3.99 3.44
N ASP A 198 12.32 -4.26 3.43
CA ASP A 198 13.36 -3.34 2.95
C ASP A 198 13.39 -1.96 3.64
N ASN A 199 12.75 -1.82 4.81
CA ASN A 199 12.84 -0.59 5.59
C ASN A 199 14.03 -0.60 6.54
N ASP A 200 14.65 0.56 6.71
CA ASP A 200 15.49 0.84 7.86
C ASP A 200 14.62 1.33 9.03
N ILE A 201 14.47 0.46 10.02
CA ILE A 201 13.75 0.70 11.29
C ILE A 201 14.71 0.53 12.48
N SER A 202 15.98 0.87 12.27
CA SER A 202 17.00 0.84 13.30
C SER A 202 16.62 1.70 14.50
N GLY A 203 16.81 1.18 15.70
CA GLY A 203 16.51 1.86 16.96
C GLY A 203 15.02 1.98 17.33
N TRP A 204 14.09 1.56 16.46
CA TRP A 204 12.65 1.66 16.75
C TRP A 204 12.25 0.82 17.96
N ASN A 205 11.28 1.30 18.73
CA ASN A 205 10.69 0.60 19.84
C ASN A 205 9.42 -0.18 19.42
N LEU A 206 9.60 -1.47 19.15
CA LEU A 206 8.52 -2.41 18.81
C LEU A 206 8.20 -3.35 19.99
N SER A 207 8.56 -2.99 21.21
CA SER A 207 8.40 -3.85 22.39
C SER A 207 6.94 -4.22 22.66
N GLY A 208 6.73 -5.51 22.94
CA GLY A 208 5.43 -6.11 23.23
C GLY A 208 4.42 -6.10 22.08
N GLN A 209 4.84 -5.73 20.86
CA GLN A 209 3.94 -5.72 19.70
C GLN A 209 3.64 -7.16 19.23
N ASP A 210 2.42 -7.38 18.74
CA ASP A 210 2.11 -8.55 17.92
C ASP A 210 2.49 -8.28 16.46
N LEU A 211 3.58 -8.89 16.00
CA LEU A 211 4.04 -8.92 14.61
C LEU A 211 3.82 -10.31 13.98
N SER A 212 2.85 -11.08 14.48
CA SER A 212 2.49 -12.35 13.86
C SER A 212 2.15 -12.15 12.39
N GLN A 213 2.62 -13.04 11.52
CA GLN A 213 2.45 -12.97 10.06
C GLN A 213 3.03 -11.71 9.39
N ALA A 214 3.79 -10.88 10.11
CA ALA A 214 4.43 -9.71 9.53
C ALA A 214 5.48 -10.11 8.49
N ASN A 215 5.72 -9.25 7.51
CA ASN A 215 6.84 -9.38 6.59
C ASN A 215 7.87 -8.30 6.87
N LEU A 216 9.05 -8.71 7.29
CA LEU A 216 10.23 -7.92 7.63
C LEU A 216 11.43 -8.37 6.77
N THR A 217 11.16 -8.99 5.61
CA THR A 217 12.23 -9.44 4.70
C THR A 217 13.13 -8.27 4.34
N GLY A 218 14.45 -8.46 4.48
CA GLY A 218 15.44 -7.42 4.17
C GLY A 218 15.43 -6.20 5.11
N ALA A 219 14.57 -6.15 6.13
CA ALA A 219 14.48 -5.00 7.02
C ALA A 219 15.74 -4.84 7.88
N ILE A 220 16.13 -3.60 8.14
CA ILE A 220 17.24 -3.26 9.05
C ILE A 220 16.65 -2.89 10.41
N LEU A 221 16.85 -3.77 11.39
CA LEU A 221 16.37 -3.71 12.78
C LEU A 221 17.52 -3.46 13.76
N THR A 222 18.62 -2.85 13.30
CA THR A 222 19.83 -2.63 14.12
C THR A 222 19.47 -1.84 15.38
N ASN A 223 19.86 -2.35 16.55
CA ASN A 223 19.54 -1.76 17.86
C ASN A 223 18.03 -1.55 18.15
N ALA A 224 17.12 -2.17 17.40
CA ALA A 224 15.69 -2.06 17.67
C ALA A 224 15.31 -2.73 19.00
N ASN A 225 14.32 -2.18 19.71
CA ASN A 225 13.76 -2.82 20.90
C ASN A 225 12.58 -3.69 20.51
N LEU A 226 12.80 -5.01 20.46
CA LEU A 226 11.84 -6.06 20.13
C LEU A 226 11.50 -6.92 21.36
N SER A 227 11.70 -6.38 22.56
CA SER A 227 11.50 -7.14 23.79
C SER A 227 10.04 -7.51 23.98
N GLY A 228 9.75 -8.79 24.26
CA GLY A 228 8.39 -9.31 24.41
C GLY A 228 7.54 -9.30 23.13
N THR A 229 8.13 -9.01 21.97
CA THR A 229 7.42 -8.98 20.67
C THR A 229 7.08 -10.40 20.21
N THR A 230 5.92 -10.58 19.58
CA THR A 230 5.50 -11.88 19.00
C THR A 230 5.73 -11.88 17.49
N PHE A 231 6.45 -12.90 16.99
CA PHE A 231 6.79 -13.09 15.58
C PHE A 231 6.17 -14.37 15.00
N ALA A 232 5.01 -14.81 15.50
CA ALA A 232 4.43 -16.08 15.07
C ALA A 232 4.15 -16.07 13.56
N TYR A 233 4.77 -16.99 12.81
CA TYR A 233 4.69 -17.04 11.33
C TYR A 233 5.17 -15.78 10.61
N ALA A 234 5.98 -14.93 11.26
CA ALA A 234 6.57 -13.76 10.61
C ALA A 234 7.71 -14.17 9.67
N ASN A 235 7.94 -13.38 8.62
CA ASN A 235 9.09 -13.54 7.74
C ASN A 235 10.12 -12.45 8.04
N LEU A 236 11.27 -12.82 8.60
CA LEU A 236 12.43 -11.97 8.87
C LEU A 236 13.64 -12.37 8.01
N SER A 237 13.44 -13.11 6.91
CA SER A 237 14.57 -13.56 6.09
C SER A 237 15.38 -12.38 5.56
N PHE A 238 16.70 -12.53 5.50
CA PHE A 238 17.63 -11.47 5.06
C PHE A 238 17.61 -10.18 5.90
N SER A 239 16.97 -10.16 7.07
CA SER A 239 16.95 -8.99 7.94
C SER A 239 18.24 -8.83 8.76
N THR A 240 18.52 -7.61 9.20
CA THR A 240 19.65 -7.30 10.09
C THR A 240 19.14 -6.93 11.48
N LEU A 241 19.36 -7.78 12.49
CA LEU A 241 18.98 -7.57 13.89
C LEU A 241 20.20 -7.27 14.78
N SER A 242 21.30 -6.78 14.22
CA SER A 242 22.53 -6.53 14.98
C SER A 242 22.28 -5.62 16.19
N GLY A 243 22.65 -6.07 17.38
CA GLY A 243 22.40 -5.34 18.64
C GLY A 243 20.93 -5.19 19.05
N ALA A 244 19.98 -5.78 18.33
CA ALA A 244 18.56 -5.69 18.67
C ALA A 244 18.27 -6.38 20.02
N ASN A 245 17.35 -5.82 20.79
CA ASN A 245 16.86 -6.44 22.02
C ASN A 245 15.66 -7.34 21.70
N VAL A 246 15.88 -8.65 21.62
CA VAL A 246 14.83 -9.67 21.40
C VAL A 246 14.54 -10.48 22.67
N SER A 247 14.85 -9.92 23.83
CA SER A 247 14.59 -10.58 25.12
C SER A 247 13.10 -10.85 25.29
N ARG A 248 12.76 -12.07 25.73
CA ARG A 248 11.35 -12.52 25.91
C ARG A 248 10.49 -12.47 24.64
N ALA A 249 11.08 -12.26 23.45
CA ALA A 249 10.34 -12.37 22.21
C ALA A 249 9.81 -13.80 22.02
N VAL A 250 8.64 -13.93 21.39
CA VAL A 250 8.03 -15.22 21.04
C VAL A 250 8.22 -15.46 19.55
N ILE A 251 9.13 -16.37 19.20
CA ILE A 251 9.52 -16.62 17.80
C ILE A 251 9.01 -18.00 17.40
N THR A 252 7.74 -18.11 17.01
CA THR A 252 7.13 -19.41 16.67
C THR A 252 6.94 -19.53 15.16
N ASN A 253 7.59 -20.50 14.52
CA ASN A 253 7.52 -20.70 13.06
C ASN A 253 7.91 -19.44 12.26
N ALA A 254 8.82 -18.63 12.76
CA ALA A 254 9.27 -17.42 12.08
C ALA A 254 10.42 -17.76 11.13
N ASN A 255 10.41 -17.22 9.92
CA ASN A 255 11.51 -17.42 8.99
C ASN A 255 12.64 -16.41 9.27
N LEU A 256 13.74 -16.83 9.85
CA LEU A 256 14.95 -16.02 10.08
C LEU A 256 16.10 -16.38 9.12
N SER A 257 15.80 -17.08 8.01
CA SER A 257 16.84 -17.54 7.09
C SER A 257 17.68 -16.39 6.55
N ASN A 258 19.02 -16.52 6.59
CA ASN A 258 19.97 -15.51 6.14
C ASN A 258 19.87 -14.17 6.89
N SER A 259 19.31 -14.15 8.10
CA SER A 259 19.33 -12.97 8.96
C SER A 259 20.62 -12.87 9.77
N THR A 260 21.01 -11.65 10.11
CA THR A 260 22.17 -11.38 10.99
C THR A 260 21.69 -11.01 12.38
N LEU A 261 22.18 -11.71 13.40
CA LEU A 261 21.85 -11.51 14.82
C LEU A 261 23.07 -11.15 15.68
N SER A 262 24.16 -10.68 15.07
CA SER A 262 25.37 -10.30 15.80
C SER A 262 25.07 -9.36 16.97
N TYR A 263 25.47 -9.76 18.18
CA TYR A 263 25.24 -9.01 19.42
C TYR A 263 23.76 -8.83 19.82
N ALA A 264 22.82 -9.52 19.17
CA ALA A 264 21.41 -9.48 19.57
C ALA A 264 21.24 -10.05 20.98
N GLN A 265 20.41 -9.39 21.79
CA GLN A 265 20.14 -9.82 23.16
C GLN A 265 19.08 -10.92 23.17
N LEU A 266 19.52 -12.18 23.06
CA LEU A 266 18.66 -13.38 22.99
C LEU A 266 18.23 -13.93 24.38
N ALA A 267 18.54 -13.21 25.45
CA ALA A 267 18.28 -13.70 26.81
C ALA A 267 16.78 -13.97 27.02
N SER A 268 16.45 -15.20 27.41
CA SER A 268 15.06 -15.62 27.68
C SER A 268 14.11 -15.52 26.48
N THR A 269 14.62 -15.55 25.24
CA THR A 269 13.74 -15.70 24.07
C THR A 269 12.98 -17.03 24.15
N ILE A 270 11.69 -16.98 23.86
CA ILE A 270 10.77 -18.09 24.06
C ILE A 270 10.58 -18.79 22.70
N ASN A 271 10.90 -20.09 22.66
CA ASN A 271 10.54 -21.03 21.59
C ASN A 271 11.33 -20.91 20.27
N PHE A 272 12.66 -20.93 20.29
CA PHE A 272 13.44 -21.22 19.07
C PHE A 272 13.23 -22.68 18.63
N GLN A 273 12.65 -22.90 17.46
CA GLN A 273 12.66 -24.22 16.83
C GLN A 273 13.92 -24.36 15.96
N ALA A 274 14.43 -25.58 15.77
CA ALA A 274 15.68 -25.81 15.03
C ALA A 274 15.63 -25.35 13.56
N ASN A 275 14.44 -25.37 12.95
CA ASN A 275 14.17 -24.85 11.60
C ASN A 275 14.21 -23.32 11.51
N ASP A 276 14.10 -22.62 12.63
CA ASP A 276 14.18 -21.15 12.66
C ASP A 276 15.63 -20.65 12.55
N LEU A 277 16.65 -21.53 12.68
CA LEU A 277 18.06 -21.13 12.79
C LEU A 277 18.91 -21.36 11.52
N HIS A 278 18.30 -21.80 10.42
CA HIS A 278 19.06 -22.15 9.22
C HIS A 278 19.65 -20.91 8.53
N GLY A 279 20.97 -20.85 8.42
CA GLY A 279 21.67 -19.75 7.73
C GLY A 279 21.70 -18.43 8.51
N ILE A 280 21.50 -18.46 9.83
CA ILE A 280 21.70 -17.30 10.70
C ILE A 280 23.20 -17.04 10.92
N ASP A 281 23.61 -15.78 10.84
CA ASP A 281 24.92 -15.31 11.30
C ASP A 281 24.79 -14.72 12.73
N LEU A 282 25.52 -15.28 13.70
CA LEU A 282 25.40 -14.98 15.15
C LEU A 282 26.51 -14.07 15.68
#